data_AF-A0A6A7KPT8-F1
#
_entry.id   AF-A0A6A7KPT8-F1
#
_cell.length_a   1.000
_cell.length_b   1.000
_cell.length_c   1.000
_cell.angle_alpha   90.00
_cell.angle_beta   90.00
_cell.angle_gamma   90.00
#
_symmetry.space_group_name_H-M   'P 1'
#
loop_
_entity.id
_entity.type
_entity.pdbx_description
1 polymer ?
#
loop_
_entity_poly.entity_id
_entity_poly.type
_entity_poly.pdbx_seq_one_letter_code
_entity_poly.pdbx_strand_id
1 'polypeptide(L)'
;MPSAFPGGARRSNSCAISCRRSNAAPPTPPRQPPPPIAYDPEPRALRIPMTPRSRYYDPMTDPHSISAGRPSLAVTAEPRSAVPIYLFAFYVVFWIVMAIAPHDRFAWFLENLLVFLGVAWLIRSYLRRPLSNASYVLITIFFCMHTLGSHYTYSETPLGFWISDLLGIERNHYDRIVHFSFGLLLCYPLHQYITREAQPRGDWSLIFAVLVVSTCSLFYEIIEWIVAVVVSSDAAMAFLGTQGDVFDAHKDSALAVVGSVIAATIAHFLRKKRAVHAGVA
;
A
#
# COMPACT_ATOMS: atom_id res chain seq x y z
N MET A 1 -68.02 -12.15 -38.86
CA MET A 1 -67.12 -12.61 -39.92
C MET A 1 -65.67 -12.47 -39.44
N PRO A 2 -64.91 -13.57 -39.36
CA PRO A 2 -63.49 -13.59 -39.01
C PRO A 2 -62.57 -13.80 -40.23
N SER A 3 -61.29 -13.45 -40.11
CA SER A 3 -60.15 -14.04 -40.85
C SER A 3 -58.87 -13.68 -40.10
N ALA A 4 -58.26 -14.58 -39.31
CA ALA A 4 -57.47 -15.78 -39.63
C ALA A 4 -55.98 -15.49 -39.92
N PHE A 5 -55.13 -15.99 -39.00
CA PHE A 5 -53.68 -16.21 -39.09
C PHE A 5 -53.28 -17.12 -40.27
N PRO A 6 -52.03 -17.05 -40.77
CA PRO A 6 -50.91 -17.90 -40.26
C PRO A 6 -49.59 -17.10 -40.21
N GLY A 7 -48.44 -17.52 -39.66
CA GLY A 7 -47.87 -18.80 -39.27
C GLY A 7 -46.34 -18.61 -39.37
N GLY A 8 -45.60 -19.03 -38.34
CA GLY A 8 -44.16 -18.77 -38.23
C GLY A 8 -43.29 -19.58 -39.19
N ALA A 9 -42.09 -19.07 -39.47
CA ALA A 9 -40.96 -19.86 -39.97
C ALA A 9 -39.64 -19.22 -39.50
N ARG A 10 -38.92 -19.95 -38.63
CA ARG A 10 -37.53 -19.69 -38.27
C ARG A 10 -36.67 -19.81 -39.53
N ARG A 11 -35.88 -18.78 -39.84
CA ARG A 11 -34.80 -18.89 -40.84
C ARG A 11 -33.45 -18.89 -40.11
N SER A 12 -32.75 -20.00 -40.28
CA SER A 12 -31.35 -20.23 -39.93
C SER A 12 -30.45 -19.31 -40.75
N ASN A 13 -29.70 -18.44 -40.07
CA ASN A 13 -28.60 -17.71 -40.71
C ASN A 13 -27.35 -18.61 -40.72
N SER A 14 -27.20 -19.40 -41.78
CA SER A 14 -25.90 -20.00 -42.14
C SER A 14 -25.03 -18.92 -42.76
N CYS A 15 -24.08 -18.39 -41.99
CA CYS A 15 -23.04 -17.52 -42.50
C CYS A 15 -21.94 -18.38 -43.14
N ALA A 16 -21.70 -18.14 -44.43
CA ALA A 16 -20.69 -18.82 -45.23
C ALA A 16 -19.27 -18.47 -44.72
N ILE A 17 -18.54 -19.49 -44.28
CA ILE A 17 -17.11 -19.38 -43.94
C ILE A 17 -16.29 -19.63 -45.21
N SER A 18 -15.57 -18.60 -45.61
CA SER A 18 -14.55 -18.63 -46.67
C SER A 18 -13.43 -19.61 -46.29
N CYS A 19 -13.22 -20.61 -47.14
CA CYS A 19 -12.24 -21.68 -46.95
C CYS A 19 -10.85 -21.19 -47.39
N ARG A 20 -10.07 -20.64 -46.45
CA ARG A 20 -8.63 -20.39 -46.64
C ARG A 20 -7.87 -21.70 -46.39
N ARG A 21 -7.26 -22.26 -47.44
CA ARG A 21 -6.37 -23.42 -47.36
C ARG A 21 -5.19 -23.11 -46.43
N SER A 22 -5.19 -23.68 -45.23
CA SER A 22 -4.00 -23.80 -44.39
C SER A 22 -3.24 -25.06 -44.82
N ASN A 23 -2.01 -24.89 -45.34
CA ASN A 23 -1.07 -25.98 -45.55
C ASN A 23 -0.67 -26.55 -44.18
N ALA A 24 -1.38 -27.56 -43.70
CA ALA A 24 -1.00 -28.34 -42.53
C ALA A 24 0.07 -29.36 -42.93
N ALA A 25 1.20 -29.37 -42.22
CA ALA A 25 2.25 -30.37 -42.36
C ALA A 25 1.72 -31.77 -42.00
N PRO A 26 2.22 -32.85 -42.64
CA PRO A 26 1.76 -34.20 -42.35
C PRO A 26 2.04 -34.61 -40.90
N PRO A 27 1.18 -35.45 -40.29
CA PRO A 27 1.33 -35.86 -38.90
C PRO A 27 2.60 -36.70 -38.70
N THR A 28 3.41 -36.33 -37.71
CA THR A 28 4.55 -37.12 -37.25
C THR A 28 4.11 -38.50 -36.74
N PRO A 29 4.83 -39.59 -37.07
CA PRO A 29 4.51 -40.92 -36.56
C PRO A 29 4.67 -40.98 -35.03
N PRO A 30 3.92 -41.86 -34.35
CA PRO A 30 3.97 -41.98 -32.89
C PRO A 30 5.38 -42.37 -32.42
N ARG A 31 5.88 -41.64 -31.41
CA ARG A 31 7.18 -41.94 -30.78
C ARG A 31 7.11 -43.33 -30.13
N GLN A 32 8.11 -44.16 -30.40
CA GLN A 32 8.28 -45.42 -29.68
C GLN A 32 8.46 -45.14 -28.16
N PRO A 33 7.87 -45.96 -27.28
CA PRO A 33 8.11 -45.84 -25.85
C PRO A 33 9.59 -46.11 -25.55
N PRO A 34 10.18 -45.41 -24.56
CA PRO A 34 11.57 -45.64 -24.17
C PRO A 34 11.75 -47.08 -23.67
N PRO A 35 12.95 -47.67 -23.84
CA PRO A 35 13.24 -48.98 -23.29
C PRO A 35 13.12 -48.98 -21.75
N PRO A 36 12.82 -50.13 -21.12
CA PRO A 36 12.75 -50.23 -19.67
C PRO A 36 14.09 -49.83 -19.04
N ILE A 37 14.03 -48.99 -18.01
CA ILE A 37 15.21 -48.63 -17.21
C ILE A 37 15.70 -49.91 -16.52
N ALA A 38 16.90 -50.36 -16.88
CA ALA A 38 17.57 -51.44 -16.16
C ALA A 38 17.85 -50.98 -14.72
N TYR A 39 17.29 -51.71 -13.74
CA TYR A 39 17.56 -51.49 -12.33
C TYR A 39 18.97 -52.01 -12.02
N ASP A 40 19.89 -51.09 -11.70
CA ASP A 40 21.23 -51.41 -11.21
C ASP A 40 21.17 -51.57 -9.67
N PRO A 41 21.41 -52.78 -9.11
CA PRO A 41 21.25 -53.04 -7.69
C PRO A 41 22.42 -52.54 -6.81
N GLU A 42 23.48 -51.97 -7.40
CA GLU A 42 24.67 -51.52 -6.65
C GLU A 42 24.66 -50.00 -6.41
N PRO A 43 24.70 -49.53 -5.15
CA PRO A 43 24.80 -48.10 -4.87
C PRO A 43 26.18 -47.59 -5.29
N ARG A 44 26.25 -46.88 -6.42
CA ARG A 44 27.43 -46.07 -6.78
C ARG A 44 27.72 -45.08 -5.65
N ALA A 45 28.78 -45.37 -4.88
CA ALA A 45 29.31 -44.46 -3.89
C ALA A 45 29.68 -43.13 -4.56
N LEU A 46 28.83 -42.11 -4.36
CA LEU A 46 29.08 -40.74 -4.76
C LEU A 46 30.29 -40.25 -3.95
N ARG A 47 31.50 -40.28 -4.53
CA ARG A 47 32.67 -39.63 -3.95
C ARG A 47 32.49 -38.12 -4.07
N ILE A 48 31.91 -37.52 -3.04
CA ILE A 48 31.88 -36.07 -2.87
C ILE A 48 33.33 -35.63 -2.56
N PRO A 49 33.93 -34.70 -3.32
CA PRO A 49 35.21 -34.12 -2.95
C PRO A 49 35.06 -33.40 -1.60
N MET A 50 35.78 -33.85 -0.58
CA MET A 50 35.87 -33.14 0.68
C MET A 50 36.53 -31.78 0.44
N THR A 51 35.75 -30.71 0.51
CA THR A 51 36.28 -29.36 0.70
C THR A 51 37.00 -29.31 2.05
N PRO A 52 38.06 -28.49 2.20
CA PRO A 52 38.73 -28.34 3.49
C PRO A 52 37.70 -27.93 4.53
N ARG A 53 37.54 -28.77 5.57
CA ARG A 53 36.66 -28.51 6.73
C ARG A 53 36.84 -27.05 7.16
N SER A 54 35.78 -26.26 7.07
CA SER A 54 35.73 -24.97 7.77
C SER A 54 36.04 -25.26 9.23
N ARG A 55 37.09 -24.63 9.75
CA ARG A 55 37.51 -24.71 11.13
C ARG A 55 36.29 -24.37 12.00
N TYR A 56 35.74 -25.36 12.70
CA TYR A 56 34.69 -25.14 13.68
C TYR A 56 35.27 -24.19 14.73
N TYR A 57 34.65 -23.02 14.92
CA TYR A 57 35.05 -22.10 15.98
C TYR A 57 34.66 -22.75 17.30
N ASP A 58 35.65 -23.27 18.02
CA ASP A 58 35.52 -23.76 19.39
C ASP A 58 35.73 -22.57 20.34
N PRO A 59 34.69 -22.08 21.04
CA PRO A 59 34.79 -20.92 21.92
C PRO A 59 35.69 -21.16 23.14
N MET A 60 36.16 -22.39 23.36
CA MET A 60 36.78 -22.81 24.61
C MET A 60 38.32 -22.81 24.56
N THR A 61 38.93 -22.54 23.40
CA THR A 61 40.40 -22.64 23.21
C THR A 61 41.13 -21.31 22.99
N ASP A 62 40.42 -20.17 22.97
CA ASP A 62 41.04 -18.86 22.79
C ASP A 62 40.43 -17.79 23.73
N PRO A 63 41.01 -17.58 24.93
CA PRO A 63 40.56 -16.55 25.86
C PRO A 63 40.81 -15.11 25.35
N HIS A 64 41.46 -14.92 24.20
CA HIS A 64 41.81 -13.62 23.66
C HIS A 64 41.06 -13.21 22.38
N SER A 65 40.13 -14.03 21.85
CA SER A 65 39.37 -13.68 20.64
C SER A 65 38.02 -12.97 20.86
N ILE A 66 37.60 -12.78 22.12
CA ILE A 66 36.36 -12.08 22.46
C ILE A 66 36.66 -10.58 22.64
N SER A 67 36.68 -9.82 21.55
CA SER A 67 36.23 -8.40 21.51
C SER A 67 36.70 -7.71 20.22
N ALA A 68 36.26 -8.23 19.08
CA ALA A 68 36.00 -7.37 17.93
C ALA A 68 34.52 -7.49 17.57
N GLY A 69 33.66 -7.25 18.57
CA GLY A 69 32.27 -6.94 18.30
C GLY A 69 32.28 -5.79 17.32
N ARG A 70 31.73 -6.00 16.11
CA ARG A 70 31.32 -4.87 15.27
C ARG A 70 30.59 -3.91 16.20
N PRO A 71 30.86 -2.60 16.15
CA PRO A 71 30.00 -1.67 16.85
C PRO A 71 28.60 -1.94 16.31
N SER A 72 27.78 -2.63 17.10
CA SER A 72 26.36 -2.39 17.12
C SER A 72 26.29 -0.88 17.20
N LEU A 73 25.91 -0.25 16.09
CA LEU A 73 25.46 1.12 16.09
C LEU A 73 24.29 1.09 17.06
N ALA A 74 24.61 1.25 18.35
CA ALA A 74 23.67 1.59 19.37
C ALA A 74 23.04 2.85 18.81
N VAL A 75 21.84 2.69 18.26
CA VAL A 75 20.96 3.81 17.96
C VAL A 75 20.83 4.47 19.32
N THR A 76 21.64 5.50 19.54
CA THR A 76 21.62 6.30 20.75
C THR A 76 20.18 6.74 20.87
N ALA A 77 19.52 6.37 21.97
CA ALA A 77 18.16 6.79 22.22
C ALA A 77 18.18 8.32 22.18
N GLU A 78 17.69 8.91 21.08
CA GLU A 78 17.53 10.35 20.96
C GLU A 78 16.77 10.83 22.20
N PRO A 79 17.21 11.91 22.86
CA PRO A 79 16.51 12.45 24.02
C PRO A 79 15.03 12.66 23.65
N ARG A 80 14.10 12.33 24.56
CA ARG A 80 12.66 12.47 24.31
C ARG A 80 12.36 13.91 23.91
N SER A 81 12.17 14.14 22.61
CA SER A 81 11.87 15.45 22.06
C SER A 81 10.46 15.85 22.50
N ALA A 82 10.26 17.14 22.77
CA ALA A 82 8.91 17.67 23.02
C ALA A 82 8.10 17.83 21.73
N VAL A 83 8.73 17.67 20.55
CA VAL A 83 8.12 17.86 19.23
C VAL A 83 6.83 17.04 19.04
N PRO A 84 6.77 15.72 19.33
CA PRO A 84 5.54 14.96 19.16
C PRO A 84 4.40 15.44 20.06
N ILE A 85 4.73 15.97 21.24
CA ILE A 85 3.73 16.52 22.18
C ILE A 85 3.14 17.81 21.62
N TYR A 86 3.99 18.72 21.11
CA TYR A 86 3.51 19.96 20.48
C TYR A 86 2.69 19.70 19.22
N LEU A 87 3.10 18.75 18.39
CA LEU A 87 2.34 18.35 17.20
C LEU A 87 0.99 17.73 17.57
N PHE A 88 0.96 16.89 18.59
CA PHE A 88 -0.29 16.30 19.08
C PHE A 88 -1.23 17.37 19.64
N ALA A 89 -0.72 18.28 20.48
CA ALA A 89 -1.51 19.39 21.03
C ALA A 89 -2.05 20.30 19.92
N PHE A 90 -1.22 20.65 18.94
CA PHE A 90 -1.63 21.41 17.75
C PHE A 90 -2.74 20.68 17.00
N TYR A 91 -2.56 19.39 16.71
CA TYR A 91 -3.56 18.62 15.98
C TYR A 91 -4.88 18.50 16.73
N VAL A 92 -4.86 18.32 18.06
CA VAL A 92 -6.07 18.31 18.88
C VAL A 92 -6.83 19.63 18.77
N VAL A 93 -6.14 20.77 18.85
CA VAL A 93 -6.77 22.09 18.68
C VAL A 93 -7.34 22.22 17.26
N PHE A 94 -6.56 21.89 16.23
CA PHE A 94 -7.02 21.93 14.84
C PHE A 94 -8.26 21.06 14.63
N TRP A 95 -8.25 19.84 15.15
CA TRP A 95 -9.36 18.90 15.08
C TRP A 95 -10.61 19.43 15.77
N ILE A 96 -10.48 20.02 16.97
CA ILE A 96 -11.61 20.64 17.68
C ILE A 96 -12.21 21.78 16.85
N VAL A 97 -11.37 22.63 16.24
CA VAL A 97 -11.86 23.72 15.39
C VAL A 97 -12.62 23.17 14.18
N MET A 98 -12.08 22.13 13.52
CA MET A 98 -12.73 21.46 12.39
C MET A 98 -13.97 20.62 12.81
N ALA A 99 -14.15 20.33 14.10
CA ALA A 99 -15.36 19.68 14.62
C ALA A 99 -16.52 20.67 14.81
N ILE A 100 -16.27 21.98 14.75
CA ILE A 100 -17.30 23.00 14.89
C ILE A 100 -18.02 23.13 13.54
N ALA A 101 -19.30 22.77 13.52
CA ALA A 101 -20.18 22.90 12.35
C ALA A 101 -19.60 22.30 11.05
N PRO A 102 -19.24 20.99 11.01
CA PRO A 102 -18.89 20.34 9.76
C PRO A 102 -20.09 20.32 8.80
N HIS A 103 -19.79 20.29 7.50
CA HIS A 103 -20.78 20.39 6.43
C HIS A 103 -21.81 19.25 6.49
N ASP A 104 -21.34 18.02 6.70
CA ASP A 104 -22.19 16.88 7.04
C ASP A 104 -21.66 16.18 8.31
N ARG A 105 -22.47 16.16 9.38
CA ARG A 105 -22.07 15.61 10.68
C ARG A 105 -21.92 14.09 10.67
N PHE A 106 -22.69 13.39 9.86
CA PHE A 106 -22.67 11.94 9.80
C PHE A 106 -21.43 11.45 9.05
N ALA A 107 -21.17 12.02 7.86
CA ALA A 107 -19.95 11.78 7.10
C ALA A 107 -18.72 12.18 7.93
N TRP A 108 -18.73 13.36 8.56
CA TRP A 108 -17.64 13.79 9.44
C TRP A 108 -17.33 12.79 10.56
N PHE A 109 -18.36 12.26 11.22
CA PHE A 109 -18.16 11.25 12.27
C PHE A 109 -17.54 9.97 11.72
N LEU A 110 -18.06 9.48 10.59
CA LEU A 110 -17.60 8.24 9.96
C LEU A 110 -16.14 8.33 9.53
N GLU A 111 -15.77 9.44 8.88
CA GLU A 111 -14.41 9.80 8.46
C GLU A 111 -13.41 9.84 9.62
N ASN A 112 -13.84 10.32 10.79
CA ASN A 112 -12.96 10.44 11.95
C ASN A 112 -12.81 9.15 12.76
N LEU A 113 -13.57 8.09 12.46
CA LEU A 113 -13.44 6.81 13.16
C LEU A 113 -12.04 6.21 12.99
N LEU A 114 -11.48 6.25 11.78
CA LEU A 114 -10.12 5.78 11.51
C LEU A 114 -9.05 6.70 12.10
N VAL A 115 -9.31 8.00 12.20
CA VAL A 115 -8.43 8.95 12.90
C VAL A 115 -8.28 8.56 14.36
N PHE A 116 -9.38 8.23 15.05
CA PHE A 116 -9.31 7.81 16.45
C PHE A 116 -8.50 6.52 16.64
N LEU A 117 -8.66 5.54 15.73
CA LEU A 117 -7.85 4.33 15.74
C LEU A 117 -6.36 4.64 15.49
N GLY A 118 -6.08 5.52 14.53
CA GLY A 118 -4.73 5.99 14.22
C GLY A 118 -4.06 6.70 15.40
N VAL A 119 -4.77 7.63 16.06
CA VAL A 119 -4.29 8.33 17.25
C VAL A 119 -4.06 7.36 18.41
N ALA A 120 -4.98 6.43 18.67
CA ALA A 120 -4.79 5.41 19.70
C ALA A 120 -3.55 4.54 19.44
N TRP A 121 -3.32 4.16 18.18
CA TRP A 121 -2.11 3.47 17.77
C TRP A 121 -0.85 4.33 17.96
N LEU A 122 -0.88 5.62 17.61
CA LEU A 122 0.25 6.55 17.79
C LEU A 122 0.60 6.74 19.27
N ILE A 123 -0.39 6.91 20.14
CA ILE A 123 -0.19 7.00 21.60
C ILE A 123 0.47 5.71 22.09
N ARG A 124 -0.07 4.55 21.72
CA ARG A 124 0.50 3.26 22.11
C ARG A 124 1.94 3.09 21.59
N SER A 125 2.21 3.51 20.36
CA SER A 125 3.54 3.48 19.75
C SER A 125 4.51 4.39 20.51
N TYR A 126 4.11 5.64 20.79
CA TYR A 126 4.90 6.62 21.53
C TYR A 126 5.27 6.15 22.94
N LEU A 127 4.31 5.57 23.67
CA LEU A 127 4.54 5.06 25.03
C LEU A 127 5.50 3.87 25.07
N ARG A 128 5.57 3.07 23.99
CA ARG A 128 6.49 1.92 23.90
C ARG A 128 7.85 2.34 23.35
N ARG A 129 7.88 2.82 22.10
CA ARG A 129 9.08 3.21 21.37
C ARG A 129 8.69 4.30 20.35
N PRO A 130 9.05 5.57 20.59
CA PRO A 130 8.60 6.68 19.73
C PRO A 130 9.14 6.57 18.30
N LEU A 131 8.38 7.12 17.36
CA LEU A 131 8.83 7.34 15.99
C LEU A 131 9.76 8.56 15.91
N SER A 132 10.35 8.81 14.74
CA SER A 132 11.16 10.03 14.54
C SER A 132 10.29 11.29 14.52
N ASN A 133 10.87 12.45 14.85
CA ASN A 133 10.20 13.75 14.72
C ASN A 133 9.67 13.97 13.28
N ALA A 134 10.45 13.57 12.26
CA ALA A 134 10.02 13.66 10.87
C ALA A 134 8.75 12.82 10.61
N SER A 135 8.69 11.61 11.16
CA SER A 135 7.49 10.77 11.05
C SER A 135 6.26 11.42 11.69
N TYR A 136 6.42 12.02 12.87
CA TYR A 136 5.31 12.74 13.52
C TYR A 136 4.85 13.97 12.72
N VAL A 137 5.77 14.71 12.10
CA VAL A 137 5.42 15.83 11.21
C VAL A 137 4.61 15.34 10.01
N LEU A 138 5.09 14.30 9.31
CA LEU A 138 4.40 13.74 8.14
C LEU A 138 2.98 13.26 8.48
N ILE A 139 2.85 12.54 9.59
CA ILE A 139 1.55 12.06 10.10
C ILE A 139 0.63 13.24 10.43
N THR A 140 1.15 14.28 11.09
CA THR A 140 0.35 15.46 11.47
C THR A 140 -0.14 16.21 10.24
N ILE A 141 0.70 16.38 9.22
CA ILE A 141 0.31 17.00 7.95
C ILE A 141 -0.83 16.19 7.32
N PHE A 142 -0.67 14.88 7.20
CA PHE A 142 -1.71 14.00 6.64
C PHE A 142 -3.02 14.11 7.44
N PHE A 143 -2.96 14.03 8.77
CA PHE A 143 -4.13 14.15 9.63
C PHE A 143 -4.83 15.52 9.50
N CYS A 144 -4.08 16.61 9.31
CA CYS A 144 -4.69 17.92 9.05
C CYS A 144 -5.41 17.94 7.71
N MET A 145 -4.83 17.35 6.66
CA MET A 145 -5.46 17.25 5.34
C MET A 145 -6.75 16.41 5.40
N HIS A 146 -6.70 15.25 6.06
CA HIS A 146 -7.87 14.38 6.28
C HIS A 146 -8.98 15.12 7.03
N THR A 147 -8.65 15.74 8.18
CA THR A 147 -9.64 16.44 9.00
C THR A 147 -10.23 17.66 8.28
N LEU A 148 -9.45 18.34 7.44
CA LEU A 148 -9.95 19.43 6.59
C LEU A 148 -10.96 18.90 5.55
N GLY A 149 -10.66 17.78 4.90
CA GLY A 149 -11.58 17.10 3.96
C GLY A 149 -12.86 16.67 4.63
N SER A 150 -12.74 16.01 5.78
CA SER A 150 -13.87 15.56 6.59
C SER A 150 -14.76 16.73 7.06
N HIS A 151 -14.20 17.90 7.39
CA HIS A 151 -14.98 19.07 7.81
C HIS A 151 -15.87 19.60 6.68
N TYR A 152 -15.32 19.78 5.48
CA TYR A 152 -16.06 20.33 4.35
C TYR A 152 -16.89 19.28 3.60
N THR A 153 -16.60 17.99 3.79
CA THR A 153 -16.72 16.92 2.80
C THR A 153 -15.67 17.06 1.69
N TYR A 154 -15.11 15.91 1.27
CA TYR A 154 -14.00 15.88 0.32
C TYR A 154 -14.35 16.54 -1.03
N SER A 155 -15.60 16.41 -1.48
CA SER A 155 -16.08 17.04 -2.73
C SER A 155 -16.22 18.56 -2.63
N GLU A 156 -16.40 19.11 -1.43
CA GLU A 156 -16.67 20.54 -1.21
C GLU A 156 -15.48 21.29 -0.59
N THR A 157 -14.32 20.63 -0.47
CA THR A 157 -13.16 21.25 0.17
C THR A 157 -12.59 22.37 -0.70
N PRO A 158 -12.43 23.62 -0.19
CA PRO A 158 -12.03 24.79 -0.98
C PRO A 158 -10.73 24.63 -1.79
N LEU A 159 -9.75 23.95 -1.22
CA LEU A 159 -8.46 23.69 -1.89
C LEU A 159 -8.66 22.97 -3.23
N GLY A 160 -9.61 22.05 -3.27
CA GLY A 160 -9.91 21.30 -4.48
C GLY A 160 -10.44 22.19 -5.59
N PHE A 161 -11.40 23.08 -5.29
CA PHE A 161 -11.92 24.05 -6.26
C PHE A 161 -10.83 24.99 -6.79
N TRP A 162 -9.93 25.49 -5.93
CA TRP A 162 -8.84 26.36 -6.38
C TRP A 162 -7.91 25.68 -7.39
N ILE A 163 -7.66 24.38 -7.22
CA ILE A 163 -6.84 23.59 -8.14
C ILE A 163 -7.62 23.31 -9.44
N SER A 164 -8.90 22.98 -9.32
CA SER A 164 -9.80 22.78 -10.45
C SER A 164 -9.88 24.03 -11.34
N ASP A 165 -10.06 25.21 -10.74
CA ASP A 165 -10.08 26.50 -11.44
C ASP A 165 -8.74 26.81 -12.13
N LEU A 166 -7.63 26.55 -11.44
CA LEU A 166 -6.29 26.79 -11.98
C LEU A 166 -5.98 25.90 -13.19
N LEU A 167 -6.47 24.66 -13.19
CA LEU A 167 -6.24 23.68 -14.25
C LEU A 167 -7.36 23.64 -15.31
N GLY A 168 -8.45 24.39 -15.11
CA GLY A 168 -9.63 24.37 -15.98
C GLY A 168 -10.35 23.02 -16.00
N ILE A 169 -10.38 22.31 -14.86
CA ILE A 169 -11.01 20.99 -14.71
C ILE A 169 -12.33 21.16 -13.95
N GLU A 170 -13.39 20.47 -14.38
CA GLU A 170 -14.74 20.67 -13.82
C GLU A 170 -14.94 20.08 -12.41
N ARG A 171 -14.16 19.06 -12.01
CA ARG A 171 -14.34 18.31 -10.77
C ARG A 171 -13.39 18.79 -9.67
N ASN A 172 -13.87 18.83 -8.42
CA ASN A 172 -13.02 18.94 -7.23
C ASN A 172 -12.19 17.64 -7.01
N HIS A 173 -10.87 17.77 -7.01
CA HIS A 173 -9.92 16.66 -6.85
C HIS A 173 -9.26 16.59 -5.47
N TYR A 174 -9.84 17.19 -4.43
CA TYR A 174 -9.26 17.18 -3.10
C TYR A 174 -9.03 15.76 -2.55
N ASP A 175 -9.98 14.86 -2.78
CA ASP A 175 -9.89 13.46 -2.35
C ASP A 175 -8.66 12.74 -2.92
N ARG A 176 -8.46 12.85 -4.22
CA ARG A 176 -7.26 12.35 -4.93
C ARG A 176 -5.95 12.89 -4.34
N ILE A 177 -5.94 14.15 -3.94
CA ILE A 177 -4.77 14.77 -3.32
C ILE A 177 -4.51 14.14 -1.95
N VAL A 178 -5.55 13.88 -1.17
CA VAL A 178 -5.44 13.23 0.14
C VAL A 178 -5.02 11.77 -0.01
N HIS A 179 -5.56 11.01 -0.96
CA HIS A 179 -5.11 9.64 -1.25
C HIS A 179 -3.65 9.56 -1.71
N PHE A 180 -3.23 10.44 -2.62
CA PHE A 180 -1.82 10.57 -2.99
C PHE A 180 -0.95 10.90 -1.75
N SER A 181 -1.41 11.82 -0.92
CA SER A 181 -0.71 12.26 0.30
C SER A 181 -0.69 11.18 1.38
N PHE A 182 -1.72 10.35 1.49
CA PHE A 182 -1.74 9.18 2.36
C PHE A 182 -0.55 8.28 2.05
N GLY A 183 -0.37 7.97 0.76
CA GLY A 183 0.78 7.19 0.32
C GLY A 183 2.10 7.89 0.54
N LEU A 184 2.21 9.14 0.12
CA LEU A 184 3.45 9.91 0.20
C LEU A 184 3.92 10.15 1.63
N LEU A 185 3.00 10.52 2.54
CA LEU A 185 3.32 10.96 3.89
C LEU A 185 3.40 9.80 4.87
N LEU A 186 2.58 8.75 4.73
CA LEU A 186 2.55 7.65 5.71
C LEU A 186 3.50 6.49 5.39
N CYS A 187 3.98 6.36 4.16
CA CYS A 187 4.91 5.29 3.80
C CYS A 187 6.21 5.32 4.63
N TYR A 188 6.79 6.51 4.88
CA TYR A 188 8.02 6.62 5.68
C TYR A 188 7.82 6.28 7.17
N PRO A 189 6.83 6.85 7.88
CA PRO A 189 6.49 6.42 9.24
C PRO A 189 6.26 4.92 9.37
N LEU A 190 5.57 4.33 8.39
CA LEU A 190 5.27 2.91 8.39
C LEU A 190 6.52 2.06 8.15
N HIS A 191 7.38 2.45 7.22
CA HIS A 191 8.70 1.86 7.05
C HIS A 191 9.52 1.87 8.34
N GLN A 192 9.51 3.00 9.07
CA GLN A 192 10.20 3.10 10.36
C GLN A 192 9.61 2.14 11.39
N TYR A 193 8.28 2.06 11.49
CA TYR A 193 7.59 1.13 12.37
C TYR A 193 7.92 -0.32 12.05
N ILE A 194 7.84 -0.73 10.78
CA ILE A 194 8.15 -2.08 10.31
C ILE A 194 9.60 -2.43 10.58
N THR A 195 10.54 -1.51 10.30
CA THR A 195 11.96 -1.72 10.58
C THR A 195 12.20 -1.94 12.08
N ARG A 196 11.47 -1.22 12.94
CA ARG A 196 11.58 -1.32 14.40
C ARG A 196 11.01 -2.63 14.97
N GLU A 197 9.90 -3.13 14.42
CA GLU A 197 9.21 -4.31 14.96
C GLU A 197 9.65 -5.62 14.31
N ALA A 198 9.86 -5.64 12.99
CA ALA A 198 10.12 -6.87 12.23
C ALA A 198 11.57 -7.00 11.74
N GLN A 199 12.35 -5.92 11.74
CA GLN A 199 13.76 -5.89 11.33
C GLN A 199 14.06 -6.61 9.99
N PRO A 200 13.28 -6.37 8.91
CA PRO A 200 13.54 -7.02 7.64
C PRO A 200 14.86 -6.51 7.02
N ARG A 201 15.49 -7.34 6.20
CA ARG A 201 16.79 -7.02 5.59
C ARG A 201 16.66 -6.01 4.45
N GLY A 202 17.67 -5.15 4.25
CA GLY A 202 17.76 -4.28 3.07
C GLY A 202 16.53 -3.37 2.89
N ASP A 203 15.92 -3.41 1.71
CA ASP A 203 14.77 -2.57 1.34
C ASP A 203 13.41 -3.25 1.58
N TRP A 204 13.40 -4.44 2.18
CA TRP A 204 12.15 -5.16 2.43
C TRP A 204 11.18 -4.39 3.34
N SER A 205 11.65 -3.57 4.28
CA SER A 205 10.75 -2.69 5.06
C SER A 205 10.10 -1.59 4.23
N LEU A 206 10.76 -1.10 3.15
CA LEU A 206 10.15 -0.14 2.24
C LEU A 206 9.08 -0.82 1.37
N ILE A 207 9.39 -2.00 0.84
CA ILE A 207 8.43 -2.82 0.08
C ILE A 207 7.20 -3.13 0.94
N PHE A 208 7.39 -3.58 2.18
CA PHE A 208 6.27 -3.85 3.08
C PHE A 208 5.48 -2.59 3.43
N ALA A 209 6.13 -1.44 3.58
CA ALA A 209 5.41 -0.18 3.80
C ALA A 209 4.51 0.17 2.61
N VAL A 210 5.01 0.05 1.38
CA VAL A 210 4.21 0.25 0.15
C VAL A 210 3.04 -0.72 0.10
N LEU A 211 3.27 -2.00 0.39
CA LEU A 211 2.21 -3.01 0.39
C LEU A 211 1.12 -2.70 1.42
N VAL A 212 1.51 -2.38 2.65
CA VAL A 212 0.54 -2.07 3.70
C VAL A 212 -0.25 -0.79 3.38
N VAL A 213 0.40 0.26 2.86
CA VAL A 213 -0.32 1.46 2.38
C VAL A 213 -1.32 1.10 1.28
N SER A 214 -0.87 0.37 0.27
CA SER A 214 -1.72 -0.06 -0.87
C SER A 214 -2.93 -0.86 -0.38
N THR A 215 -2.70 -1.79 0.54
CA THR A 215 -3.74 -2.63 1.14
C THR A 215 -4.69 -1.80 2.00
N CYS A 216 -4.20 -0.89 2.84
CA CYS A 216 -5.05 -0.01 3.63
C CYS A 216 -5.91 0.89 2.76
N SER A 217 -5.36 1.46 1.67
CA SER A 217 -6.13 2.26 0.72
C SER A 217 -7.26 1.45 0.10
N LEU A 218 -6.96 0.24 -0.39
CA LEU A 218 -7.99 -0.63 -0.97
C LEU A 218 -9.07 -1.04 0.05
N PHE A 219 -8.67 -1.34 1.29
CA PHE A 219 -9.63 -1.66 2.34
C PHE A 219 -10.52 -0.47 2.70
N TYR A 220 -9.99 0.75 2.67
CA TYR A 220 -10.76 1.96 2.88
C TYR A 220 -11.89 2.07 1.84
N GLU A 221 -11.57 1.99 0.55
CA GLU A 221 -12.56 2.00 -0.54
C GLU A 221 -13.64 0.92 -0.40
N ILE A 222 -13.24 -0.28 0.04
CA ILE A 222 -14.18 -1.38 0.28
C ILE A 222 -15.14 -1.05 1.43
N ILE A 223 -14.63 -0.45 2.51
CA ILE A 223 -15.47 0.00 3.63
C ILE A 223 -16.45 1.06 3.15
N GLU A 224 -15.99 2.03 2.34
CA GLU A 224 -16.85 3.07 1.82
C GLU A 224 -17.96 2.54 0.93
N TRP A 225 -17.62 1.62 0.04
CA TRP A 225 -18.60 0.91 -0.77
C TRP A 225 -19.63 0.18 0.09
N ILE A 226 -19.20 -0.55 1.12
CA ILE A 226 -20.11 -1.27 2.03
C ILE A 226 -21.03 -0.28 2.77
N VAL A 227 -20.48 0.82 3.29
CA VAL A 227 -21.27 1.86 3.97
C VAL A 227 -22.31 2.43 3.01
N ALA A 228 -21.91 2.75 1.78
CA ALA A 228 -22.82 3.34 0.79
C ALA A 228 -23.98 2.41 0.39
N VAL A 229 -23.77 1.09 0.46
CA VAL A 229 -24.83 0.09 0.22
C VAL A 229 -25.78 -0.04 1.42
N VAL A 230 -25.30 0.16 2.65
CA VAL A 230 -26.05 -0.13 3.90
C VAL A 230 -26.78 1.12 4.44
N VAL A 231 -26.26 2.32 4.21
CA VAL A 231 -26.82 3.58 4.69
C VAL A 231 -27.76 4.20 3.64
N SER A 232 -28.76 4.98 4.07
CA SER A 232 -29.68 5.70 3.18
C SER A 232 -28.96 6.48 2.07
N SER A 233 -29.56 6.54 0.87
CA SER A 233 -28.93 7.05 -0.37
C SER A 233 -28.22 8.38 -0.24
N ASP A 234 -28.82 9.36 0.45
CA ASP A 234 -28.36 10.74 0.36
C ASP A 234 -27.10 10.98 1.21
N ALA A 235 -27.06 10.42 2.43
CA ALA A 235 -25.87 10.47 3.29
C ALA A 235 -24.74 9.57 2.78
N ALA A 236 -25.08 8.44 2.15
CA ALA A 236 -24.14 7.55 1.48
C ALA A 236 -23.43 8.25 0.31
N MET A 237 -24.16 9.00 -0.52
CA MET A 237 -23.59 9.70 -1.68
C MET A 237 -22.67 10.86 -1.28
N ALA A 238 -23.00 11.58 -0.20
CA ALA A 238 -22.14 12.64 0.33
C ALA A 238 -20.84 12.09 0.91
N PHE A 239 -20.89 10.92 1.57
CA PHE A 239 -19.72 10.22 2.09
C PHE A 239 -18.86 9.65 0.95
N LEU A 240 -19.46 8.99 -0.05
CA LEU A 240 -18.74 8.34 -1.13
C LEU A 240 -18.02 9.32 -2.08
N GLY A 241 -18.42 10.60 -2.10
CA GLY A 241 -17.65 11.66 -2.78
C GLY A 241 -17.45 11.52 -4.30
N THR A 242 -18.13 10.57 -4.95
CA THR A 242 -17.75 10.08 -6.29
C THR A 242 -17.87 11.08 -7.42
N GLN A 243 -18.62 12.18 -7.24
CA GLN A 243 -18.90 13.21 -8.26
C GLN A 243 -19.19 12.62 -9.67
N GLY A 244 -19.84 11.46 -9.74
CA GLY A 244 -20.17 10.75 -10.99
C GLY A 244 -19.06 9.91 -11.64
N ASP A 245 -17.90 9.76 -11.01
CA ASP A 245 -16.77 8.96 -11.49
C ASP A 245 -16.89 7.49 -11.05
N VAL A 246 -17.22 6.60 -11.99
CA VAL A 246 -17.36 5.16 -11.71
C VAL A 246 -16.03 4.50 -11.31
N PHE A 247 -14.90 5.13 -11.63
CA PHE A 247 -13.56 4.64 -11.32
C PHE A 247 -12.90 5.39 -10.16
N ASP A 248 -13.64 6.16 -9.35
CA ASP A 248 -13.05 7.00 -8.29
C ASP A 248 -12.17 6.18 -7.35
N ALA A 249 -12.75 5.19 -6.66
CA ALA A 249 -12.05 4.28 -5.77
C ALA A 249 -10.78 3.64 -6.37
N HIS A 250 -10.81 3.32 -7.67
CA HIS A 250 -9.65 2.76 -8.37
C HIS A 250 -8.54 3.79 -8.56
N LYS A 251 -8.91 5.03 -8.94
CA LYS A 251 -7.98 6.14 -9.13
C LYS A 251 -7.40 6.59 -7.79
N ASP A 252 -8.21 6.64 -6.74
CA ASP A 252 -7.80 7.01 -5.39
C ASP A 252 -6.81 6.00 -4.82
N SER A 253 -7.13 4.71 -4.90
CA SER A 253 -6.19 3.63 -4.57
C SER A 253 -4.91 3.68 -5.41
N ALA A 254 -5.00 3.93 -6.72
CA ALA A 254 -3.82 4.04 -7.58
C ALA A 254 -2.92 5.21 -7.18
N LEU A 255 -3.51 6.36 -6.81
CA LEU A 255 -2.76 7.53 -6.36
C LEU A 255 -2.06 7.29 -5.03
N ALA A 256 -2.70 6.59 -4.09
CA ALA A 256 -2.06 6.16 -2.84
C ALA A 256 -0.86 5.25 -3.11
N VAL A 257 -0.99 4.30 -4.04
CA VAL A 257 0.14 3.45 -4.47
C VAL A 257 1.27 4.30 -5.02
N VAL A 258 1.00 5.21 -5.97
CA VAL A 258 2.01 6.08 -6.58
C VAL A 258 2.71 6.93 -5.52
N GLY A 259 1.97 7.58 -4.62
CA GLY A 259 2.55 8.36 -3.52
C GLY A 259 3.48 7.55 -2.65
N SER A 260 3.08 6.31 -2.30
CA SER A 260 3.89 5.42 -1.48
C SER A 260 5.18 4.94 -2.17
N VAL A 261 5.12 4.67 -3.48
CA VAL A 261 6.29 4.29 -4.27
C VAL A 261 7.29 5.45 -4.31
N ILE A 262 6.82 6.68 -4.55
CA ILE A 262 7.66 7.88 -4.53
C ILE A 262 8.34 8.04 -3.16
N ALA A 263 7.57 7.94 -2.07
CA ALA A 263 8.11 8.02 -0.71
C ALA A 263 9.17 6.95 -0.43
N ALA A 264 8.90 5.70 -0.85
CA ALA A 264 9.82 4.59 -0.70
C ALA A 264 11.12 4.81 -1.49
N THR A 265 11.03 5.31 -2.72
CA THR A 265 12.18 5.67 -3.56
C THR A 265 13.03 6.77 -2.92
N ILE A 266 12.39 7.84 -2.43
CA ILE A 266 13.09 8.92 -1.71
C ILE A 266 13.81 8.36 -0.48
N ALA A 267 13.11 7.55 0.33
CA ALA A 267 13.68 6.95 1.53
C ALA A 267 14.86 6.00 1.23
N HIS A 268 14.78 5.22 0.15
CA HIS A 268 15.88 4.38 -0.32
C HIS A 268 17.14 5.21 -0.61
N PHE A 269 17.01 6.28 -1.42
CA PHE A 269 18.15 7.12 -1.77
C PHE A 269 18.74 7.86 -0.55
N LEU A 270 17.90 8.35 0.37
CA LEU A 270 18.36 8.98 1.61
C LEU A 270 19.12 8.01 2.50
N ARG A 271 18.66 6.76 2.62
CA ARG A 271 19.36 5.70 3.37
C ARG A 271 20.70 5.36 2.74
N LYS A 272 20.75 5.19 1.41
CA LYS A 272 22.00 4.91 0.68
C LYS A 272 23.02 6.03 0.84
N LYS A 273 22.59 7.29 0.71
CA LYS A 273 23.46 8.46 0.92
C LYS A 273 24.05 8.45 2.33
N ARG A 274 23.25 8.18 3.36
CA ARG A 274 23.72 8.08 4.75
C ARG A 274 24.72 6.93 4.95
N ALA A 275 24.48 5.76 4.36
CA ALA A 275 25.39 4.63 4.45
C ALA A 275 26.76 4.94 3.83
N VAL A 276 26.78 5.66 2.69
CA VAL A 276 28.02 6.12 2.05
C VAL A 276 28.77 7.12 2.95
N HIS A 277 28.08 8.10 3.53
CA HIS A 277 28.70 9.09 4.42
C HIS A 277 29.22 8.47 5.72
N ALA A 278 28.60 7.38 6.19
CA ALA A 278 29.03 6.65 7.37
C ALA A 278 30.15 5.64 7.11
N GLY A 279 30.58 5.44 5.85
CA GLY A 279 31.60 4.45 5.48
C GLY A 279 31.13 3.00 5.61
N VAL A 280 29.82 2.75 5.56
CA VAL A 280 29.19 1.42 5.75
C VAL A 280 28.70 0.82 4.42
N ALA A 281 28.74 1.59 3.32
CA ALA A 281 28.25 1.20 2.00
C ALA A 281 29.29 0.47 1.15
#